data_AF-V4P8D3-F1
#
_entry.id   AF-V4P8D3-F1
#
_cell.length_a   1.000
_cell.length_b   1.000
_cell.length_c   1.000
_cell.angle_alpha   90.00
_cell.angle_beta   90.00
_cell.angle_gamma   90.00
#
_symmetry.space_group_name_H-M   'P 1'
#
loop_
_entity.id
_entity.type
_entity.pdbx_description
1 polymer ?
#
loop_
_entity_poly.entity_id
_entity_poly.type
_entity_poly.pdbx_seq_one_letter_code
_entity_poly.pdbx_strand_id
1 'polypeptide(L)'
;MSAVDLNRPTFAADILGMFDPELLRMTAVSEELLGLLEGFFRRLDKHASDELVGIARDIAQTRTELRRLCPNQMGDSLPQAGAELDAITRDTETATNTILSAAEALMDLDDADPGMKDKADDLVMRIFEACSFQDLVGQRVSKVVRVLEQIEGRIARLGEITGSADPEVSVDDAEQRRRDLLLNGPAVGGPETSQAQVDAYFN
;
A
#
# COMPACT_ATOMS: atom_id res chain seq x y z
N MET A 1 -102.17 1.48 -46.54
CA MET A 1 -102.18 1.06 -45.12
C MET A 1 -100.85 0.37 -44.82
N SER A 2 -100.20 0.85 -43.75
CA SER A 2 -99.26 0.11 -42.87
C SER A 2 -97.89 -0.24 -43.47
N ALA A 3 -96.80 0.47 -43.16
CA ALA A 3 -96.06 0.59 -41.88
C ALA A 3 -95.37 -0.72 -41.46
N VAL A 4 -94.06 -0.83 -41.73
CA VAL A 4 -93.15 -1.56 -40.84
C VAL A 4 -91.89 -0.72 -40.72
N ASP A 5 -91.83 -0.03 -39.59
CA ASP A 5 -90.72 0.74 -39.05
C ASP A 5 -89.55 -0.21 -38.77
N LEU A 6 -88.43 -0.05 -39.47
CA LEU A 6 -87.23 -0.87 -39.29
C LEU A 6 -86.18 -0.12 -38.45
N ASN A 7 -86.62 0.49 -37.34
CA ASN A 7 -85.72 1.12 -36.39
C ASN A 7 -85.36 0.11 -35.28
N ARG A 8 -84.35 -0.72 -35.52
CA ARG A 8 -83.68 -1.48 -34.45
C ARG A 8 -82.60 -0.58 -33.84
N PRO A 9 -82.69 -0.17 -32.57
CA PRO A 9 -81.58 0.49 -31.90
C PRO A 9 -80.45 -0.52 -31.74
N THR A 10 -79.27 -0.15 -32.24
CA THR A 10 -78.03 -0.90 -32.06
C THR A 10 -77.57 -0.72 -30.62
N PHE A 11 -77.70 -1.77 -29.81
CA PHE A 11 -77.24 -1.83 -28.42
C PHE A 11 -75.78 -1.34 -28.23
N ALA A 12 -74.93 -1.46 -29.26
CA ALA A 12 -73.58 -0.93 -29.28
C ALA A 12 -73.50 0.62 -29.33
N ALA A 13 -74.45 1.29 -30.00
CA ALA A 13 -74.53 2.74 -30.04
C ALA A 13 -75.04 3.32 -28.71
N ASP A 14 -75.97 2.62 -28.05
CA ASP A 14 -76.50 3.01 -26.74
C ASP A 14 -75.47 2.87 -25.61
N ILE A 15 -74.61 1.84 -25.65
CA ILE A 15 -73.50 1.69 -24.69
C ILE A 15 -72.45 2.79 -24.90
N LEU A 16 -72.14 3.15 -26.14
CA LEU A 16 -71.17 4.22 -26.43
C LEU A 16 -71.71 5.61 -26.04
N GLY A 17 -73.01 5.83 -26.18
CA GLY A 17 -73.69 7.06 -25.73
C GLY A 17 -73.88 7.15 -24.20
N MET A 18 -73.62 6.07 -23.47
CA MET A 18 -73.73 6.00 -22.01
C MET A 18 -72.49 6.54 -21.28
N PHE A 19 -71.35 6.63 -21.97
CA PHE A 19 -70.11 7.14 -21.42
C PHE A 19 -69.94 8.61 -21.80
N ASP A 20 -69.56 9.43 -20.81
CA ASP A 20 -69.30 10.85 -21.06
C ASP A 20 -68.14 11.00 -22.07
N PRO A 21 -68.33 11.70 -23.20
CA PRO A 21 -67.26 11.90 -24.19
C PRO A 21 -66.04 12.60 -23.60
N GLU A 22 -66.16 13.37 -22.51
CA GLU A 22 -65.00 13.90 -21.77
C GLU A 22 -64.23 12.80 -21.04
N LEU A 23 -64.92 11.85 -20.40
CA LEU A 23 -64.30 10.70 -19.74
C LEU A 23 -63.55 9.80 -20.73
N LEU A 24 -64.12 9.59 -21.92
CA LEU A 24 -63.48 8.80 -22.98
C LEU A 24 -62.20 9.46 -23.51
N ARG A 25 -62.19 10.80 -23.63
CA ARG A 25 -60.98 11.56 -23.99
C ARG A 25 -59.95 11.53 -22.86
N MET A 26 -60.39 11.62 -21.61
CA MET A 26 -59.50 11.57 -20.44
C MET A 26 -58.84 10.19 -20.29
N THR A 27 -59.55 9.10 -20.56
CA THR A 27 -58.95 7.75 -20.60
C THR A 27 -57.95 7.60 -21.74
N ALA A 28 -58.23 8.13 -22.93
CA ALA A 28 -57.30 8.08 -24.05
C ALA A 28 -56.00 8.85 -23.76
N VAL A 29 -56.11 10.04 -23.17
CA VAL A 29 -54.94 10.83 -22.75
C VAL A 29 -54.18 10.13 -21.62
N SER A 30 -54.89 9.48 -20.69
CA SER A 30 -54.27 8.71 -19.60
C SER A 30 -53.51 7.50 -20.14
N GLU A 31 -54.03 6.78 -21.13
CA GLU A 31 -53.34 5.66 -21.79
C GLU A 31 -52.09 6.14 -22.53
N GLU A 32 -52.18 7.28 -23.21
CA GLU A 32 -51.04 7.89 -23.90
C GLU A 32 -49.94 8.33 -22.92
N LEU A 33 -50.32 8.97 -21.80
CA LEU A 33 -49.39 9.34 -20.72
C LEU A 33 -48.76 8.12 -20.04
N LEU A 34 -49.53 7.06 -19.81
CA LEU A 34 -49.01 5.81 -19.24
C LEU A 34 -47.99 5.15 -20.19
N GLY A 35 -48.27 5.13 -21.50
CA GLY A 35 -47.33 4.61 -22.50
C GLY A 35 -46.04 5.44 -22.58
N LEU A 36 -46.14 6.77 -22.48
CA LEU A 36 -44.98 7.66 -22.42
C LEU A 36 -44.15 7.45 -21.15
N LEU A 37 -44.80 7.32 -19.99
CA LEU A 37 -44.14 7.03 -18.71
C LEU A 37 -43.45 5.66 -18.75
N GLU A 38 -44.11 4.62 -19.25
CA GLU A 38 -43.51 3.30 -19.37
C GLU A 38 -42.28 3.32 -20.31
N GLY A 39 -42.37 4.02 -21.44
CA GLY A 39 -41.24 4.23 -22.35
C GLY A 39 -40.12 5.07 -21.74
N PHE A 40 -40.44 6.04 -20.88
CA PHE A 40 -39.44 6.82 -20.14
C PHE A 40 -38.70 5.95 -19.12
N PHE A 41 -39.42 5.21 -18.27
CA PHE A 41 -38.82 4.35 -17.24
C PHE A 41 -37.94 3.26 -17.86
N ARG A 42 -38.38 2.60 -18.94
CA ARG A 42 -37.55 1.61 -19.64
C ARG A 42 -36.25 2.18 -20.18
N ARG A 43 -36.27 3.43 -20.66
CA ARG A 43 -35.05 4.11 -21.14
C ARG A 43 -34.13 4.48 -19.97
N LEU A 44 -34.69 4.96 -18.87
CA LEU A 44 -33.94 5.31 -17.67
C LEU A 44 -33.26 4.06 -17.06
N ASP A 45 -33.99 2.96 -16.93
CA ASP A 45 -33.46 1.68 -16.44
C ASP A 45 -32.35 1.14 -17.33
N LYS A 46 -32.55 1.20 -18.65
CA LYS A 46 -31.52 0.78 -19.60
C LYS A 46 -30.27 1.66 -19.51
N HIS A 47 -30.43 2.97 -19.47
CA HIS A 47 -29.32 3.90 -19.34
C HIS A 47 -28.53 3.67 -18.05
N ALA A 48 -29.22 3.56 -16.90
CA ALA A 48 -28.59 3.28 -15.62
C ALA A 48 -27.88 1.91 -15.61
N SER A 49 -28.50 0.89 -16.21
CA SER A 49 -27.88 -0.44 -16.33
C SER A 49 -26.62 -0.40 -17.20
N ASP A 50 -26.67 0.29 -18.33
CA ASP A 50 -25.53 0.43 -19.24
C ASP A 50 -24.37 1.20 -18.59
N GLU A 51 -24.66 2.27 -17.83
CA GLU A 51 -23.66 3.00 -17.04
C GLU A 51 -23.03 2.15 -15.95
N LEU A 52 -23.82 1.41 -15.16
CA LEU A 52 -23.30 0.53 -14.12
C LEU A 52 -22.42 -0.59 -14.70
N VAL A 53 -22.81 -1.14 -15.85
CA VAL A 53 -21.99 -2.12 -16.59
C VAL A 53 -20.70 -1.48 -17.10
N GLY A 54 -20.75 -0.22 -17.57
CA GLY A 54 -19.58 0.56 -17.94
C GLY A 54 -18.60 0.72 -16.78
N ILE A 55 -19.08 1.22 -15.64
CA ILE A 55 -18.28 1.40 -14.43
C ILE A 55 -17.70 0.06 -13.94
N ALA A 56 -18.48 -1.02 -13.94
CA ALA A 56 -18.00 -2.33 -13.54
C ALA A 56 -16.88 -2.85 -14.48
N ARG A 57 -16.98 -2.56 -15.78
CA ARG A 57 -15.94 -2.88 -16.76
C ARG A 57 -14.68 -2.09 -16.51
N ASP A 58 -14.80 -0.79 -16.26
CA ASP A 58 -13.67 0.10 -15.98
C ASP A 58 -12.96 -0.34 -14.70
N ILE A 59 -13.70 -0.62 -13.62
CA ILE A 59 -13.14 -1.17 -12.37
C ILE A 59 -12.42 -2.50 -12.62
N ALA A 60 -12.99 -3.39 -13.43
CA ALA A 60 -12.37 -4.67 -13.75
C ALA A 60 -11.07 -4.50 -14.56
N GLN A 61 -11.05 -3.55 -15.50
CA GLN A 61 -9.85 -3.20 -16.26
C GLN A 61 -8.77 -2.60 -15.34
N THR A 62 -9.11 -1.59 -14.53
CA THR A 62 -8.19 -0.99 -13.57
C THR A 62 -7.65 -2.02 -12.59
N ARG A 63 -8.49 -2.94 -12.08
CA ARG A 63 -8.03 -4.03 -11.20
C ARG A 63 -7.06 -4.98 -11.90
N THR A 64 -7.24 -5.21 -13.20
CA THR A 64 -6.33 -6.05 -13.99
C THR A 64 -4.99 -5.35 -14.21
N GLU A 65 -5.00 -4.05 -14.49
CA GLU A 65 -3.79 -3.22 -14.60
C GLU A 65 -3.05 -3.15 -13.26
N LEU A 66 -3.76 -2.93 -12.15
CA LEU A 66 -3.19 -2.96 -10.79
C LEU A 66 -2.53 -4.31 -10.46
N ARG A 67 -3.13 -5.43 -10.84
CA ARG A 67 -2.54 -6.77 -10.65
C ARG A 67 -1.26 -6.97 -11.47
N ARG A 68 -1.13 -6.35 -12.64
CA ARG A 68 0.10 -6.41 -13.45
C ARG A 68 1.23 -5.60 -12.82
N LEU A 69 0.91 -4.53 -12.10
CA LEU A 69 1.88 -3.69 -11.39
C LEU A 69 2.28 -4.29 -10.04
N CYS A 70 1.36 -5.00 -9.40
CA CYS A 70 1.57 -5.72 -8.15
C CYS A 70 1.51 -7.23 -8.37
N PRO A 71 2.44 -7.86 -9.12
CA PRO A 71 2.52 -9.31 -9.11
C PRO A 71 2.76 -9.76 -7.67
N ASN A 72 2.02 -10.80 -7.26
CA ASN A 72 1.95 -11.40 -5.91
C ASN A 72 3.30 -11.76 -5.25
N GLN A 73 4.42 -11.47 -5.91
CA GLN A 73 5.79 -11.74 -5.47
C GLN A 73 6.23 -10.92 -4.25
N MET A 74 5.52 -9.83 -3.89
CA MET A 74 5.88 -8.99 -2.72
C MET A 74 5.32 -9.48 -1.38
N GLY A 75 4.32 -10.37 -1.38
CA GLY A 75 3.76 -10.89 -0.12
C GLY A 75 4.84 -11.45 0.80
N ASP A 76 5.89 -12.03 0.20
CA ASP A 76 7.00 -12.65 0.91
C ASP A 76 8.24 -11.75 1.01
N SER A 77 8.41 -10.73 0.16
CA SER A 77 9.64 -9.93 0.10
C SER A 77 9.84 -9.01 1.31
N LEU A 78 8.77 -8.38 1.81
CA LEU A 78 8.85 -7.46 2.93
C LEU A 78 9.07 -8.20 4.28
N PRO A 79 8.34 -9.30 4.58
CA PRO A 79 8.68 -10.15 5.72
C PRO A 79 10.10 -10.72 5.65
N GLN A 80 10.57 -11.08 4.44
CA GLN A 80 11.94 -11.54 4.26
C GLN A 80 12.97 -10.44 4.54
N ALA A 81 12.74 -9.21 4.08
CA ALA A 81 13.60 -8.08 4.42
C ALA A 81 13.64 -7.81 5.93
N GLY A 82 12.50 -7.93 6.62
CA GLY A 82 12.44 -7.87 8.09
C GLY A 82 13.29 -8.94 8.76
N ALA A 83 13.20 -10.20 8.28
CA ALA A 83 14.02 -11.30 8.81
C ALA A 83 15.53 -11.09 8.57
N GLU A 84 15.93 -10.46 7.46
CA GLU A 84 17.34 -10.11 7.22
C GLU A 84 17.82 -9.01 8.18
N LEU A 85 16.99 -8.00 8.48
CA LEU A 85 17.30 -6.96 9.47
C LEU A 85 17.47 -7.54 10.87
N ASP A 86 16.57 -8.42 11.31
CA ASP A 86 16.68 -9.10 12.60
C ASP A 86 17.97 -9.93 12.69
N ALA A 87 18.32 -10.61 11.60
CA ALA A 87 19.56 -11.39 11.54
C ALA A 87 20.79 -10.49 11.60
N ILE A 88 20.79 -9.33 10.91
CA ILE A 88 21.86 -8.34 11.01
C ILE A 88 22.04 -7.89 12.46
N THR A 89 20.95 -7.54 13.16
CA THR A 89 21.05 -7.08 14.55
C THR A 89 21.64 -8.16 15.46
N ARG A 90 21.16 -9.41 15.37
CA ARG A 90 21.66 -10.53 16.19
C ARG A 90 23.12 -10.88 15.89
N ASP A 91 23.48 -10.94 14.62
CA ASP A 91 24.84 -11.26 14.19
C ASP A 91 25.80 -10.15 14.66
N THR A 92 25.35 -8.88 14.60
CA THR A 92 26.13 -7.72 15.09
C THR A 92 26.33 -7.75 16.59
N GLU A 93 25.27 -7.99 17.36
CA GLU A 93 25.37 -8.12 18.81
C GLU A 93 26.30 -9.27 19.22
N THR A 94 26.22 -10.40 18.53
CA THR A 94 27.08 -11.56 18.78
C THR A 94 28.55 -11.26 18.48
N ALA A 95 28.83 -10.60 17.36
CA ALA A 95 30.17 -10.19 16.99
C ALA A 95 30.75 -9.18 17.99
N THR A 96 29.97 -8.17 18.38
CA THR A 96 30.38 -7.17 19.37
C THR A 96 30.68 -7.82 20.72
N ASN A 97 29.83 -8.72 21.22
CA ASN A 97 30.10 -9.45 22.46
C ASN A 97 31.37 -10.29 22.37
N THR A 98 31.60 -10.96 21.24
CA THR A 98 32.81 -11.77 21.02
C THR A 98 34.08 -10.91 21.03
N ILE A 99 34.04 -9.74 20.38
CA ILE A 99 35.14 -8.79 20.35
C ILE A 99 35.43 -8.26 21.76
N LEU A 100 34.40 -7.84 22.51
CA LEU A 100 34.53 -7.33 23.87
C LEU A 100 35.10 -8.38 24.81
N SER A 101 34.56 -9.61 24.80
CA SER A 101 35.06 -10.68 25.66
C SER A 101 36.50 -11.10 25.33
N ALA A 102 36.88 -11.09 24.04
CA ALA A 102 38.26 -11.38 23.65
C ALA A 102 39.22 -10.26 24.09
N ALA A 103 38.80 -9.00 24.01
CA ALA A 103 39.57 -7.86 24.49
C ALA A 103 39.72 -7.84 26.02
N GLU A 104 38.65 -8.16 26.76
CA GLU A 104 38.69 -8.35 28.22
C GLU A 104 39.67 -9.44 28.61
N ALA A 105 39.57 -10.61 27.98
CA ALA A 105 40.50 -11.71 28.23
C ALA A 105 41.96 -11.37 27.90
N LEU A 106 42.20 -10.47 26.94
CA LEU A 106 43.54 -9.99 26.60
C LEU A 106 44.11 -9.11 27.70
N MET A 107 43.27 -8.27 28.34
CA MET A 107 43.67 -7.42 29.46
C MET A 107 43.96 -8.21 30.74
N ASP A 108 43.30 -9.36 30.91
CA ASP A 108 43.47 -10.24 32.07
C ASP A 108 44.65 -11.22 31.94
N LEU A 109 45.44 -11.16 30.85
CA LEU A 109 46.60 -12.02 30.68
C LEU A 109 47.71 -11.68 31.70
N ASP A 110 48.30 -12.73 32.28
CA ASP A 110 49.46 -12.61 33.17
C ASP A 110 50.76 -12.58 32.36
N ASP A 111 51.49 -11.47 32.45
CA ASP A 111 52.79 -11.27 31.80
C ASP A 111 53.85 -12.30 32.23
N ALA A 112 53.66 -12.97 33.37
CA ALA A 112 54.56 -14.02 33.84
C ALA A 112 54.28 -15.40 33.23
N ASP A 113 53.19 -15.58 32.49
CA ASP A 113 52.84 -16.86 31.86
C ASP A 113 53.72 -17.15 30.64
N PRO A 114 54.48 -18.26 30.60
CA PRO A 114 55.29 -18.65 29.45
C PRO A 114 54.49 -18.81 28.15
N GLY A 115 53.17 -19.07 28.23
CA GLY A 115 52.26 -19.18 27.10
C GLY A 115 51.49 -17.90 26.77
N MET A 116 51.82 -16.75 27.38
CA MET A 116 51.09 -15.49 27.22
C MET A 116 50.97 -15.07 25.76
N LYS A 117 52.08 -15.16 25.00
CA LYS A 117 52.09 -14.77 23.59
C LYS A 117 51.11 -15.59 22.75
N ASP A 118 51.13 -16.91 22.90
CA ASP A 118 50.25 -17.80 22.12
C ASP A 118 48.77 -17.53 22.47
N LYS A 119 48.46 -17.29 23.75
CA LYS A 119 47.12 -16.91 24.20
C LYS A 119 46.68 -15.55 23.65
N ALA A 120 47.58 -14.57 23.61
CA ALA A 120 47.30 -13.26 23.04
C ALA A 120 47.04 -13.36 21.53
N ASP A 121 47.85 -14.13 20.80
CA ASP A 121 47.70 -14.36 19.36
C ASP A 121 46.35 -15.05 19.06
N ASP A 122 45.93 -16.04 19.87
CA ASP A 122 44.62 -16.69 19.75
C ASP A 122 43.45 -15.72 19.99
N LEU A 123 43.55 -14.85 21.01
CA LEU A 123 42.51 -13.87 21.31
C LEU A 123 42.40 -12.80 20.21
N VAL A 124 43.52 -12.33 19.68
CA VAL A 124 43.57 -11.40 18.55
C VAL A 124 42.99 -12.05 17.29
N MET A 125 43.28 -13.33 17.04
CA MET A 125 42.68 -14.07 15.92
C MET A 125 41.15 -14.13 16.05
N ARG A 126 40.62 -14.40 17.25
CA ARG A 126 39.16 -14.40 17.51
C ARG A 126 38.52 -13.04 17.24
N ILE A 127 39.21 -11.94 17.54
CA ILE A 127 38.75 -10.59 17.19
C ILE A 127 38.68 -10.43 15.68
N PHE A 128 39.71 -10.84 14.93
CA PHE A 128 39.69 -10.76 13.47
C PHE A 128 38.58 -11.62 12.84
N GLU A 129 38.37 -12.82 13.35
CA GLU A 129 37.28 -13.70 12.91
C GLU A 129 35.92 -13.06 13.19
N ALA A 130 35.72 -12.51 14.39
CA ALA A 130 34.48 -11.82 14.75
C ALA A 130 34.24 -10.59 13.86
N CYS A 131 35.27 -9.81 13.51
CA CYS A 131 35.16 -8.69 12.59
C CYS A 131 34.83 -9.11 11.15
N SER A 132 35.19 -10.33 10.74
CA SER A 132 34.93 -10.82 9.37
C SER A 132 33.43 -10.99 9.05
N PHE A 133 32.55 -10.96 10.06
CA PHE A 133 31.09 -11.03 9.89
C PHE A 133 30.50 -9.82 9.13
N GLN A 134 31.25 -8.71 9.03
CA GLN A 134 30.84 -7.50 8.33
C GLN A 134 30.47 -7.76 6.86
N ASP A 135 31.11 -8.73 6.19
CA ASP A 135 30.80 -9.05 4.80
C ASP A 135 29.37 -9.62 4.65
N LEU A 136 28.96 -10.49 5.58
CA LEU A 136 27.60 -11.03 5.60
C LEU A 136 26.57 -9.94 5.91
N VAL A 137 26.88 -9.01 6.82
CA VAL A 137 26.02 -7.84 7.08
C VAL A 137 25.85 -6.99 5.83
N GLY A 138 26.95 -6.69 5.12
CA GLY A 138 26.90 -5.91 3.88
C GLY A 138 26.03 -6.57 2.80
N GLN A 139 26.11 -7.89 2.66
CA GLN A 139 25.28 -8.65 1.72
C GLN A 139 23.79 -8.61 2.11
N ARG A 140 23.47 -8.80 3.40
CA ARG A 140 22.09 -8.75 3.90
C ARG A 140 21.48 -7.35 3.79
N VAL A 141 22.23 -6.30 4.14
CA VAL A 141 21.79 -4.90 3.98
C VAL A 141 21.50 -4.61 2.51
N SER A 142 22.38 -5.02 1.60
CA SER A 142 22.16 -4.85 0.15
C SER A 142 20.88 -5.54 -0.33
N LYS A 143 20.54 -6.70 0.24
CA LYS A 143 19.28 -7.41 -0.06
C LYS A 143 18.07 -6.62 0.43
N VAL A 144 18.11 -6.06 1.64
CA VAL A 144 17.04 -5.20 2.17
C VAL A 144 16.85 -3.95 1.30
N VAL A 145 17.95 -3.27 0.94
CA VAL A 145 17.92 -2.07 0.08
C VAL A 145 17.25 -2.37 -1.26
N ARG A 146 17.60 -3.48 -1.92
CA ARG A 146 16.95 -3.88 -3.19
C ARG A 146 15.44 -4.11 -3.05
N VAL A 147 14.99 -4.66 -1.93
CA VAL A 147 13.56 -4.84 -1.67
C VAL A 147 12.87 -3.48 -1.53
N LEU A 148 13.48 -2.53 -0.84
CA LEU A 148 12.96 -1.17 -0.69
C LEU A 148 12.91 -0.42 -2.03
N GLU A 149 13.97 -0.48 -2.83
CA GLU A 149 14.01 0.10 -4.19
C GLU A 149 12.90 -0.49 -5.09
N GLN A 150 12.63 -1.79 -4.96
CA GLN A 150 11.56 -2.44 -5.71
C GLN A 150 10.17 -1.94 -5.28
N ILE A 151 9.98 -1.65 -3.99
CA ILE A 151 8.73 -1.08 -3.45
C ILE A 151 8.57 0.36 -3.94
N GLU A 152 9.59 1.19 -3.82
CA GLU A 152 9.61 2.58 -4.29
C GLU A 152 9.26 2.67 -5.77
N GLY A 153 9.91 1.87 -6.62
CA GLY A 153 9.62 1.83 -8.06
C GLY A 153 8.22 1.31 -8.42
N ARG A 154 7.50 0.65 -7.50
CA ARG A 154 6.08 0.31 -7.70
C ARG A 154 5.15 1.40 -7.21
N ILE A 155 5.46 2.05 -6.09
CA ILE A 155 4.71 3.22 -5.59
C ILE A 155 4.75 4.34 -6.63
N ALA A 156 5.91 4.62 -7.21
CA ALA A 156 6.06 5.62 -8.29
C ALA A 156 5.16 5.30 -9.49
N ARG A 157 5.15 4.05 -9.96
CA ARG A 157 4.27 3.59 -11.05
C ARG A 157 2.78 3.65 -10.70
N LEU A 158 2.42 3.43 -9.44
CA LEU A 158 1.05 3.59 -8.97
C LEU A 158 0.63 5.06 -9.02
N GLY A 159 1.49 5.98 -8.58
CA GLY A 159 1.28 7.42 -8.64
C GLY A 159 1.07 7.95 -10.06
N GLU A 160 1.85 7.45 -11.02
CA GLU A 160 1.70 7.78 -12.45
C GLU A 160 0.31 7.42 -12.99
N ILE A 161 -0.30 6.33 -12.49
CA ILE A 161 -1.58 5.81 -12.98
C ILE A 161 -2.76 6.49 -12.28
N THR A 162 -2.62 6.82 -10.99
CA THR A 162 -3.68 7.52 -10.24
C THR A 162 -3.72 9.02 -10.51
N GLY A 163 -2.75 9.58 -11.25
CA GLY A 163 -2.67 11.02 -11.51
C GLY A 163 -2.40 11.87 -10.26
N SER A 164 -2.12 11.21 -9.15
CA SER A 164 -1.65 11.84 -7.93
C SER A 164 -0.16 12.12 -8.11
N ALA A 165 0.19 13.38 -8.39
CA ALA A 165 1.52 13.86 -8.06
C ALA A 165 1.79 13.46 -6.61
N ASP A 166 2.99 12.95 -6.33
CA ASP A 166 3.41 12.58 -4.98
C ASP A 166 2.88 13.65 -4.03
N PRO A 167 2.03 13.31 -3.04
CA PRO A 167 1.78 14.26 -1.98
C PRO A 167 3.17 14.49 -1.39
N GLU A 168 3.72 15.70 -1.58
CA GLU A 168 4.79 16.17 -0.72
C GLU A 168 4.26 15.97 0.69
N VAL A 169 4.70 14.88 1.32
CA VAL A 169 4.42 14.64 2.73
C VAL A 169 5.20 15.73 3.41
N SER A 170 4.54 16.85 3.70
CA SER A 170 5.10 17.91 4.52
C SER A 170 5.36 17.27 5.88
N VAL A 171 6.61 16.86 6.09
CA VAL A 171 7.07 16.35 7.37
C VAL A 171 6.95 17.54 8.31
N ASP A 172 6.04 17.47 9.29
CA ASP A 172 5.96 18.47 10.35
C ASP A 172 7.36 18.64 10.97
N ASP A 173 7.73 19.87 11.33
CA ASP A 173 8.98 20.21 12.01
C ASP A 173 9.24 19.31 13.22
N ALA A 174 8.18 18.83 13.89
CA ALA A 174 8.30 17.87 14.99
C ALA A 174 8.82 16.49 14.55
N GLU A 175 8.35 15.99 13.41
CA GLU A 175 8.80 14.72 12.83
C GLU A 175 10.20 14.85 12.21
N GLN A 176 10.52 16.02 11.62
CA GLN A 176 11.85 16.31 11.11
C GLN A 176 12.89 16.33 12.25
N ARG A 177 12.59 17.03 13.36
CA ARG A 177 13.44 17.01 14.57
C ARG A 177 13.64 15.61 15.14
N ARG A 178 12.60 14.76 15.10
CA ARG A 178 12.68 13.37 15.57
C ARG A 178 13.62 12.53 14.71
N ARG A 179 13.63 12.75 13.39
CA ARG A 179 14.56 12.08 12.46
C ARG A 179 16.00 12.54 12.69
N ASP A 180 16.22 13.83 12.91
CA ASP A 180 17.56 14.38 13.19
C ASP A 180 18.15 13.83 14.50
N LEU A 181 17.30 13.54 15.49
CA LEU A 181 17.71 12.92 16.76
C LEU A 181 18.14 11.45 16.61
N LEU A 182 17.59 10.72 15.62
CA LEU A 182 17.93 9.32 15.34
C LEU A 182 19.27 9.13 14.60
N LEU A 183 19.82 10.20 14.01
CA LEU A 183 21.08 10.17 13.25
C LEU A 183 22.34 10.30 14.12
N ASN A 184 22.20 10.30 15.45
CA ASN A 184 23.33 10.37 16.38
C ASN A 184 23.93 8.99 16.70
N GLY A 185 24.25 8.21 15.65
CA GLY A 185 25.34 7.22 15.71
C GLY A 185 26.68 7.91 15.44
N PRO A 186 27.84 7.21 15.52
CA PRO A 186 29.13 7.79 15.14
C PRO A 186 29.04 8.38 13.73
N ALA A 187 28.91 9.70 13.65
CA ALA A 187 28.69 10.39 12.41
C ALA A 187 30.01 10.44 11.66
N VAL A 188 30.14 9.66 10.59
CA VAL A 188 31.29 9.74 9.68
C VAL A 188 31.34 11.17 9.12
N GLY A 189 32.23 12.01 9.65
CA GLY A 189 32.39 13.42 9.27
C GLY A 189 31.39 14.41 9.90
N GLY A 190 30.66 14.02 10.94
CA GLY A 190 29.87 14.97 11.76
C GLY A 190 30.74 15.74 12.77
N PRO A 191 30.18 16.64 13.60
CA PRO A 191 30.92 17.23 14.70
C PRO A 191 31.18 16.13 15.75
N GLU A 192 32.21 15.33 15.51
CA GLU A 192 32.67 14.32 16.45
C GLU A 192 32.93 15.03 17.78
N THR A 193 32.40 14.48 18.87
CA THR A 193 32.73 14.92 20.22
C THR A 193 34.23 14.80 20.33
N SER A 194 34.95 15.93 20.30
CA SER A 194 36.40 15.88 20.19
C SER A 194 36.97 15.17 21.43
N GLN A 195 38.06 14.43 21.28
CA GLN A 195 38.70 13.75 22.41
C GLN A 195 38.96 14.72 23.58
N ALA A 196 39.26 15.98 23.28
CA ALA A 196 39.40 17.05 24.27
C ALA A 196 38.12 17.35 25.08
N GLN A 197 36.93 17.18 24.50
CA GLN A 197 35.66 17.31 25.22
C GLN A 197 35.39 16.10 26.11
N VAL A 198 35.78 14.90 25.68
CA VAL A 198 35.67 13.67 26.48
C VAL A 198 36.62 13.75 27.69
N ASP A 199 37.87 14.13 27.46
CA ASP A 199 38.89 14.25 28.51
C ASP A 199 38.52 15.31 29.57
N ALA A 200 37.68 16.28 29.23
CA ALA A 200 37.20 17.32 30.16
C ALA A 200 36.09 16.82 31.12
N TYR A 201 35.43 15.69 30.84
CA TYR A 201 34.44 15.10 31.75
C TYR A 201 35.07 14.16 32.78
N PHE A 202 36.29 13.67 32.52
CA PHE A 202 36.99 12.70 33.36
C PHE A 202 38.17 13.29 34.14
N ASN A 203 38.36 14.63 34.09
CA ASN A 203 39.35 15.38 34.88
C ASN A 203 38.69 16.37 35.85
#